data_AF-A0A852ZCF1-F1
#
_entry.id   AF-A0A852ZCF1-F1
#
_cell.length_a   1.000
_cell.length_b   1.000
_cell.length_c   1.000
_cell.angle_alpha   90.00
_cell.angle_beta   90.00
_cell.angle_gamma   90.00
#
_symmetry.space_group_name_H-M   'P 1'
#
loop_
_entity.id
_entity.type
_entity.pdbx_description
1 polymer ?
#
loop_
_entity_poly.entity_id
_entity_poly.type
_entity_poly.pdbx_seq_one_letter_code
_entity_poly.pdbx_strand_id
1 'polypeptide(L)'
;MRVLGVDPGLTRCGLGLVQGGHPRQLALVAVDVVRTGPDEELGARLLAVDRAVGDWLDEHQPDAVALERVFSQHNVRTVMGTAQVSGVVLAAAARRGIPVGLHTPSEVKAAVTGSGRAGKEQVTNMVTRILALASKPRPADAADALALAICHLWRGPAAARIEAAKAQASKLQAAQAQAAKAQAAKVQAARTATRARPANAATGATTRASTRATTNATNATTGAARWQTPRRAPDPPRSST
;
A
#
# COMPACT_ATOMS: atom_id res chain seq x y z
N MET A 1 -16.12 -0.17 -1.46
CA MET A 1 -15.02 0.52 -0.77
C MET A 1 -15.57 1.78 -0.12
N ARG A 2 -15.29 2.00 1.16
CA ARG A 2 -15.57 3.24 1.91
C ARG A 2 -14.26 3.97 2.12
N VAL A 3 -14.23 5.25 1.80
CA VAL A 3 -13.05 6.10 2.00
C VAL A 3 -13.42 7.28 2.86
N LEU A 4 -12.68 7.44 3.95
CA LEU A 4 -12.73 8.62 4.80
C LEU A 4 -11.75 9.66 4.27
N GLY A 5 -12.26 10.73 3.67
CA GLY A 5 -11.48 11.92 3.37
C GLY A 5 -11.37 12.80 4.60
N VAL A 6 -10.16 13.26 4.90
CA VAL A 6 -9.87 14.15 6.02
C VAL A 6 -9.19 15.39 5.47
N ASP A 7 -9.80 16.56 5.69
CA ASP A 7 -9.21 17.87 5.41
C ASP A 7 -8.65 18.44 6.74
N PRO A 8 -7.32 18.31 6.97
CA PRO A 8 -6.73 18.57 8.28
C PRO A 8 -6.55 20.06 8.57
N GLY A 9 -7.01 20.50 9.73
CA GLY A 9 -6.76 21.85 10.22
C GLY A 9 -6.97 21.94 11.73
N LEU A 10 -6.15 22.75 12.40
CA LEU A 10 -6.22 22.88 13.86
C LEU A 10 -7.57 23.46 14.31
N THR A 11 -8.03 24.55 13.71
CA THR A 11 -9.32 25.17 14.08
C THR A 11 -10.50 24.39 13.52
N ARG A 12 -10.33 23.78 12.34
CA ARG A 12 -11.37 23.06 11.63
C ARG A 12 -10.76 21.87 10.90
N CYS A 13 -11.23 20.67 11.21
CA CYS A 13 -10.84 19.45 10.53
C CYS A 13 -12.09 18.83 9.90
N GLY A 14 -12.15 18.79 8.57
CA GLY A 14 -13.28 18.23 7.84
C GLY A 14 -13.17 16.71 7.72
N LEU A 15 -14.28 16.00 7.96
CA LEU A 15 -14.41 14.56 7.84
C LEU A 15 -15.51 14.24 6.83
N GLY A 16 -15.20 13.45 5.81
CA GLY A 16 -16.16 13.09 4.76
C GLY A 16 -16.03 11.64 4.35
N LEU A 17 -17.08 10.85 4.52
CA LEU A 17 -17.11 9.44 4.16
C LEU A 17 -17.88 9.24 2.85
N VAL A 18 -17.19 8.67 1.86
CA VAL A 18 -17.79 8.34 0.57
C VAL A 18 -17.67 6.84 0.34
N GLN A 19 -18.77 6.23 -0.08
CA GLN A 19 -18.79 4.84 -0.52
C GLN A 19 -18.79 4.77 -2.05
N GLY A 20 -17.92 3.93 -2.60
CA GLY A 20 -17.81 3.70 -4.03
C GLY A 20 -17.35 2.28 -4.36
N GLY A 21 -17.81 1.79 -5.51
CA GLY A 21 -17.36 0.52 -6.11
C GLY A 21 -17.15 0.63 -7.62
N HIS A 22 -17.83 1.57 -8.27
CA HIS A 22 -17.66 1.93 -9.67
C HIS A 22 -17.58 3.46 -9.77
N PRO A 23 -16.78 4.07 -10.68
CA PRO A 23 -16.60 5.52 -10.73
C PRO A 23 -17.90 6.33 -10.89
N ARG A 24 -18.96 5.73 -11.44
CA ARG A 24 -20.27 6.37 -11.64
C ARG A 24 -21.25 6.19 -10.48
N GLN A 25 -20.88 5.45 -9.44
CA GLN A 25 -21.75 5.13 -8.31
C GLN A 25 -21.01 5.47 -7.01
N LEU A 26 -20.92 6.76 -6.73
CA LEU A 26 -20.43 7.28 -5.46
C LEU A 26 -21.60 7.76 -4.62
N ALA A 27 -21.58 7.43 -3.33
CA ALA A 27 -22.60 7.84 -2.37
C ALA A 27 -21.94 8.53 -1.18
N LEU A 28 -22.51 9.67 -0.78
CA LEU A 28 -22.22 10.28 0.52
C LEU A 28 -22.76 9.36 1.62
N VAL A 29 -21.92 9.01 2.59
CA VAL A 29 -22.34 8.22 3.76
C VAL A 29 -22.50 9.12 4.98
N ALA A 30 -21.46 9.91 5.29
CA ALA A 30 -21.44 10.79 6.45
C ALA A 30 -20.53 11.99 6.18
N VAL A 31 -20.79 13.10 6.88
CA VAL A 31 -19.93 14.28 6.86
C VAL A 31 -19.99 15.00 8.20
N ASP A 32 -18.86 15.48 8.67
CA ASP A 32 -18.78 16.32 9.88
C ASP A 32 -17.54 17.24 9.82
N VAL A 33 -17.48 18.21 10.73
CA VAL A 33 -16.33 19.10 10.90
C VAL A 33 -16.02 19.23 12.38
N VAL A 34 -14.88 18.69 12.78
CA VAL A 34 -14.33 18.88 14.14
C VAL A 34 -13.87 20.33 14.26
N ARG A 35 -14.33 21.02 15.29
CA ARG A 35 -13.99 22.42 15.56
C ARG A 35 -13.29 22.52 16.89
N THR A 36 -12.18 23.26 16.94
CA THR A 36 -11.48 23.59 18.19
C THR A 36 -11.30 25.09 18.30
N GLY A 37 -11.36 25.62 19.52
CA GLY A 37 -11.15 27.03 19.81
C GLY A 37 -9.72 27.46 19.45
N PRO A 38 -9.52 28.65 18.85
CA PRO A 38 -8.17 29.16 18.58
C PRO A 38 -7.37 29.45 19.86
N ASP A 39 -8.06 29.73 20.97
CA ASP A 39 -7.49 30.09 22.27
C ASP A 39 -7.21 28.86 23.15
N GLU A 40 -7.59 27.66 22.72
CA GLU A 40 -7.30 26.41 23.41
C GLU A 40 -5.82 26.03 23.27
N GLU A 41 -5.28 25.36 24.28
CA GLU A 41 -3.92 24.83 24.24
C GLU A 41 -3.78 23.80 23.10
N LEU A 42 -2.65 23.83 22.38
CA LEU A 42 -2.39 22.94 21.25
C LEU A 42 -2.65 21.46 21.57
N GLY A 43 -2.22 20.99 22.74
CA GLY A 43 -2.43 19.60 23.16
C GLY A 43 -3.91 19.22 23.26
N ALA A 44 -4.74 20.09 23.83
CA ALA A 44 -6.18 19.88 23.94
C ALA A 44 -6.85 19.84 22.55
N ARG A 45 -6.42 20.72 21.65
CA ARG A 45 -6.93 20.78 20.27
C ARG A 45 -6.60 19.51 19.48
N LEU A 46 -5.34 19.05 19.57
CA LEU A 46 -4.91 17.81 18.93
C LEU A 46 -5.63 16.58 19.51
N LEU A 47 -5.86 16.56 20.83
CA LEU A 47 -6.62 15.49 21.49
C LEU A 47 -8.09 15.46 21.05
N ALA A 48 -8.72 16.62 20.88
CA ALA A 48 -10.10 16.72 20.37
C ALA A 48 -10.20 16.13 18.96
N VAL A 49 -9.22 16.43 18.09
CA VAL A 49 -9.16 15.84 16.75
C VAL A 49 -8.86 14.34 16.79
N ASP A 50 -7.92 13.87 17.62
CA ASP A 50 -7.60 12.44 17.77
C ASP A 50 -8.83 11.63 18.19
N ARG A 51 -9.61 12.12 19.15
CA ARG A 51 -10.85 11.48 19.62
C ARG A 51 -11.88 11.42 18.52
N ALA A 52 -12.22 12.55 17.92
CA ALA A 52 -13.25 12.61 16.88
C ALA A 52 -12.90 11.75 15.65
N VAL A 53 -11.63 11.76 15.24
CA VAL A 53 -11.15 10.89 14.16
C VAL A 53 -11.19 9.42 14.59
N GLY A 54 -10.80 9.10 15.83
CA GLY A 54 -10.90 7.77 16.41
C GLY A 54 -12.33 7.23 16.36
N ASP A 55 -13.29 8.02 16.84
CA ASP A 55 -14.72 7.67 16.83
C ASP A 55 -15.21 7.40 15.41
N TRP A 56 -14.86 8.26 14.45
CA TRP A 56 -15.20 8.08 13.04
C TRP A 56 -14.60 6.81 12.43
N LEU A 57 -13.35 6.49 12.75
CA LEU A 57 -12.69 5.27 12.26
C LEU A 57 -13.35 4.01 12.84
N ASP A 58 -13.77 4.06 14.11
CA ASP A 58 -14.42 2.93 14.79
C ASP A 58 -15.87 2.75 14.36
N GLU A 59 -16.64 3.83 14.24
CA GLU A 59 -18.06 3.80 13.85
C GLU A 59 -18.24 3.37 12.39
N HIS A 60 -17.46 3.96 11.48
CA HIS A 60 -17.70 3.79 10.06
C HIS A 60 -16.85 2.71 9.38
N GLN A 61 -15.77 2.28 10.03
CA GLN A 61 -14.83 1.26 9.55
C GLN A 61 -14.44 1.47 8.08
N PRO A 62 -13.82 2.62 7.72
CA PRO A 62 -13.44 2.89 6.34
C PRO A 62 -12.35 1.93 5.87
N ASP A 63 -12.38 1.57 4.58
CA ASP A 63 -11.35 0.72 3.95
C ASP A 63 -10.03 1.47 3.73
N ALA A 64 -10.09 2.81 3.65
CA ALA A 64 -8.93 3.68 3.51
C ALA A 64 -9.22 5.09 4.03
N VAL A 65 -8.15 5.80 4.40
CA VAL A 65 -8.17 7.23 4.69
C VAL A 65 -7.50 8.00 3.56
N ALA A 66 -8.10 9.10 3.12
CA ALA A 66 -7.54 10.03 2.15
C ALA A 66 -7.19 11.35 2.84
N LEU A 67 -5.91 11.74 2.79
CA LEU A 67 -5.41 12.97 3.38
C LEU A 67 -4.78 13.85 2.30
N GLU A 68 -4.86 15.16 2.49
CA GLU A 68 -4.10 16.09 1.68
C GLU A 68 -2.60 16.02 2.05
N ARG A 69 -1.75 16.02 1.03
CA ARG A 69 -0.30 16.14 1.19
C ARG A 69 0.02 17.57 1.60
N VAL A 70 0.66 17.70 2.76
CA VAL A 70 1.08 18.99 3.29
C VAL A 70 2.31 19.50 2.52
N PHE A 71 2.24 20.72 1.98
CA PHE A 71 3.34 21.42 1.33
C PHE A 71 3.67 22.72 2.07
N SER A 72 4.96 22.99 2.27
CA SER A 72 5.44 24.28 2.78
C SER A 72 6.23 24.99 1.69
N GLN A 73 5.78 26.18 1.27
CA GLN A 73 6.62 27.08 0.48
C GLN A 73 6.73 28.49 1.10
N HIS A 74 5.68 29.01 1.77
CA HIS A 74 5.70 30.41 2.23
C HIS A 74 4.99 30.69 3.58
N ASN A 75 4.23 29.75 4.16
CA ASN A 75 3.45 29.99 5.39
C ASN A 75 3.62 28.86 6.42
N VAL A 76 4.82 28.81 7.00
CA VAL A 76 5.26 27.75 7.93
C VAL A 76 4.34 27.61 9.13
N ARG A 77 3.82 28.72 9.68
CA ARG A 77 3.01 28.71 10.92
C ARG A 77 1.67 28.00 10.73
N THR A 78 0.99 28.26 9.61
CA THR A 78 -0.30 27.62 9.31
C THR A 78 -0.10 26.16 8.90
N VAL A 79 0.93 25.92 8.08
CA VAL A 79 1.29 24.58 7.61
C VAL A 79 1.67 23.65 8.76
N MET A 80 2.33 24.16 9.82
CA MET A 80 2.70 23.37 10.98
C MET A 80 1.47 22.76 11.68
N GLY A 81 0.41 23.56 11.88
CA GLY A 81 -0.82 23.09 12.51
C GLY A 81 -1.52 22.00 11.69
N THR A 82 -1.62 22.21 10.38
CA THR A 82 -2.13 21.19 9.45
C THR A 82 -1.27 19.93 9.49
N ALA A 83 0.06 20.04 9.49
CA ALA A 83 0.97 18.89 9.58
C ALA A 83 0.80 18.10 10.88
N GLN A 84 0.63 18.78 12.02
CA GLN A 84 0.40 18.14 13.31
C GLN A 84 -0.92 17.36 13.31
N VAL A 85 -2.00 17.96 12.81
CA VAL A 85 -3.30 17.27 12.67
C VAL A 85 -3.20 16.09 11.70
N SER A 86 -2.53 16.25 10.56
CA SER A 86 -2.27 15.14 9.64
C SER A 86 -1.52 13.98 10.32
N GLY A 87 -0.55 14.30 11.18
CA GLY A 87 0.19 13.32 11.98
C GLY A 87 -0.71 12.55 12.95
N VAL A 88 -1.63 13.23 13.62
CA VAL A 88 -2.65 12.61 14.50
C VAL A 88 -3.52 11.65 13.71
N VAL A 89 -4.05 12.07 12.56
CA VAL A 89 -4.91 11.25 11.70
C VAL A 89 -4.16 10.02 11.17
N LEU A 90 -2.91 10.20 10.71
CA LEU A 90 -2.04 9.12 10.24
C LEU A 90 -1.80 8.08 11.35
N ALA A 91 -1.47 8.52 12.56
CA ALA A 91 -1.27 7.64 13.70
C ALA A 91 -2.56 6.89 14.06
N ALA A 92 -3.71 7.58 14.09
CA ALA A 92 -5.00 6.99 14.41
C ALA A 92 -5.43 5.90 13.40
N ALA A 93 -5.20 6.13 12.10
CA ALA A 93 -5.46 5.15 11.05
C ALA A 93 -4.47 3.97 11.11
N ALA A 94 -3.18 4.24 11.31
CA ALA A 94 -2.15 3.21 11.39
C ALA A 94 -2.36 2.25 12.58
N ARG A 95 -2.80 2.76 13.75
CA ARG A 95 -3.18 1.93 14.91
C ARG A 95 -4.26 0.89 14.59
N ARG A 96 -5.10 1.15 13.58
CA ARG A 96 -6.19 0.27 13.13
C ARG A 96 -5.85 -0.53 11.87
N GLY A 97 -4.63 -0.40 11.36
CA GLY A 97 -4.21 -1.03 10.10
C GLY A 97 -4.92 -0.48 8.86
N ILE A 98 -5.53 0.71 8.95
CA ILE A 98 -6.25 1.32 7.83
C ILE A 98 -5.23 2.06 6.94
N PRO A 99 -5.15 1.73 5.63
CA PRO A 99 -4.19 2.37 4.74
C PRO A 99 -4.54 3.84 4.51
N VAL A 100 -3.52 4.69 4.44
CA VAL A 100 -3.65 6.13 4.20
C VAL A 100 -3.07 6.50 2.85
N GLY A 101 -3.87 7.14 1.99
CA GLY A 101 -3.42 7.72 0.72
C GLY A 101 -3.27 9.23 0.82
N LEU A 102 -2.11 9.75 0.40
CA LEU A 102 -1.81 11.18 0.37
C LEU A 102 -2.01 11.75 -1.04
N HIS A 103 -2.83 12.79 -1.16
CA HIS A 103 -3.15 13.45 -2.43
C HIS A 103 -2.75 14.92 -2.40
N THR A 104 -2.21 15.43 -3.49
CA THR A 104 -1.89 16.85 -3.62
C THR A 104 -3.15 17.68 -3.92
N PRO A 105 -3.19 18.97 -3.57
CA PRO A 105 -4.34 19.84 -3.89
C PRO A 105 -4.68 19.81 -5.39
N SER A 106 -3.64 19.81 -6.24
CA SER A 106 -3.80 19.77 -7.70
C SER A 106 -4.40 18.43 -8.18
N GLU A 107 -4.03 17.30 -7.56
CA GLU A 107 -4.62 16.00 -7.88
C GLU A 107 -6.10 15.92 -7.51
N VAL A 108 -6.46 16.43 -6.33
CA VAL A 108 -7.84 16.50 -5.85
C VAL A 108 -8.69 17.35 -6.80
N LYS A 109 -8.22 18.57 -7.10
CA LYS A 109 -8.89 19.47 -8.04
C LYS A 109 -9.03 18.85 -9.42
N ALA A 110 -7.97 18.22 -9.94
CA ALA A 110 -7.99 17.58 -11.25
C ALA A 110 -8.92 16.36 -11.28
N ALA A 111 -8.96 15.56 -10.20
CA ALA A 111 -9.88 14.42 -10.09
C ALA A 111 -11.34 14.87 -10.17
N VAL A 112 -11.70 15.89 -9.38
CA VAL A 112 -13.10 16.31 -9.21
C VAL A 112 -13.59 17.20 -10.35
N THR A 113 -12.74 18.08 -10.88
CA THR A 113 -13.15 19.13 -11.83
C THR A 113 -12.57 18.98 -13.23
N GLY A 114 -11.61 18.07 -13.43
CA GLY A 114 -10.82 17.96 -14.66
C GLY A 114 -9.66 18.96 -14.76
N SER A 115 -9.52 19.91 -13.83
CA SER A 115 -8.44 20.90 -13.81
C SER A 115 -7.77 20.98 -12.44
N GLY A 116 -6.44 20.83 -12.39
CA GLY A 116 -5.66 21.02 -11.15
C GLY A 116 -5.64 22.47 -10.64
N ARG A 117 -6.12 23.43 -11.45
CA ARG A 117 -6.13 24.87 -11.14
C ARG A 117 -7.51 25.38 -10.72
N ALA A 118 -8.49 24.49 -10.55
CA ALA A 118 -9.85 24.87 -10.19
C ALA A 118 -9.93 25.60 -8.84
N GLY A 119 -10.89 26.53 -8.75
CA GLY A 119 -11.23 27.25 -7.52
C GLY A 119 -12.12 26.44 -6.57
N LYS A 120 -12.22 26.87 -5.32
CA LYS A 120 -12.98 26.17 -4.26
C LYS A 120 -14.47 26.03 -4.57
N GLU A 121 -15.09 27.04 -5.18
CA GLU A 121 -16.49 26.99 -5.59
C GLU A 121 -16.75 25.93 -6.67
N GLN A 122 -15.86 25.85 -7.66
CA GLN A 122 -15.95 24.85 -8.73
C GLN A 122 -15.82 23.44 -8.17
N VAL A 123 -14.87 23.22 -7.26
CA VAL A 123 -14.72 21.93 -6.55
C VAL A 123 -16.01 21.59 -5.80
N THR A 124 -16.55 22.54 -5.02
CA THR A 124 -17.79 22.34 -4.25
C THR A 124 -18.98 21.98 -5.16
N ASN A 125 -19.16 22.69 -6.26
CA ASN A 125 -20.24 22.42 -7.22
C ASN A 125 -20.09 21.03 -7.86
N MET A 126 -18.86 20.64 -8.19
CA MET A 126 -18.59 19.33 -8.75
C MET A 126 -18.79 18.21 -7.74
N VAL A 127 -18.34 18.36 -6.48
CA VAL A 127 -18.62 17.39 -5.40
C VAL A 127 -20.13 17.20 -5.23
N THR A 128 -20.89 18.30 -5.20
CA THR A 128 -22.37 18.29 -5.11
C THR A 128 -22.97 17.45 -6.24
N ARG A 129 -22.51 17.66 -7.48
CA ARG A 129 -22.99 16.95 -8.67
C ARG A 129 -22.57 15.47 -8.67
N ILE A 130 -21.32 15.17 -8.33
CA ILE A 130 -20.76 13.80 -8.34
C ILE A 130 -21.49 12.91 -7.33
N LEU A 131 -21.79 13.45 -6.15
CA LEU A 131 -22.51 12.74 -5.09
C LEU A 131 -24.03 12.88 -5.21
N ALA A 132 -24.53 13.48 -6.29
CA ALA A 132 -25.96 13.71 -6.56
C ALA A 132 -26.70 14.38 -5.38
N LEU A 133 -26.07 15.34 -4.71
CA LEU A 133 -26.65 16.03 -3.57
C LEU A 133 -27.64 17.11 -4.03
N ALA A 134 -28.77 17.23 -3.33
CA ALA A 134 -29.77 18.26 -3.61
C ALA A 134 -29.25 19.70 -3.38
N SER A 135 -28.26 19.85 -2.50
CA SER A 135 -27.63 21.13 -2.18
C SER A 135 -26.16 20.95 -1.85
N LYS A 136 -25.40 22.05 -1.82
CA LYS A 136 -23.99 22.05 -1.41
C LYS A 136 -23.80 21.31 -0.07
N PRO A 137 -22.73 20.50 0.08
CA PRO A 137 -22.42 19.82 1.33
C PRO A 137 -22.36 20.81 2.49
N ARG A 138 -22.96 20.44 3.62
CA ARG A 138 -22.86 21.15 4.90
C ARG A 138 -22.29 20.18 5.95
N PRO A 139 -21.49 20.65 6.93
CA PRO A 139 -21.12 22.03 7.22
C PRO A 139 -20.20 22.68 6.18
N ALA A 140 -19.92 23.98 6.27
CA ALA A 140 -18.86 24.59 5.44
C ALA A 140 -17.57 23.76 5.57
N ASP A 141 -16.80 23.59 4.49
CA ASP A 141 -15.56 22.78 4.43
C ASP A 141 -15.77 21.25 4.38
N ALA A 142 -17.01 20.77 4.46
CA ALA A 142 -17.38 19.40 4.08
C ALA A 142 -16.91 19.01 2.67
N ALA A 143 -16.97 19.96 1.74
CA ALA A 143 -16.68 19.71 0.33
C ALA A 143 -15.23 19.29 0.08
N ASP A 144 -14.26 19.81 0.84
CA ASP A 144 -12.84 19.53 0.66
C ASP A 144 -12.52 18.09 1.13
N ALA A 145 -13.06 17.69 2.29
CA ALA A 145 -12.97 16.31 2.78
C ALA A 145 -13.63 15.31 1.82
N LEU A 146 -14.82 15.63 1.29
CA LEU A 146 -15.49 14.78 0.30
C LEU A 146 -14.72 14.71 -1.02
N ALA A 147 -14.12 15.82 -1.47
CA ALA A 147 -13.28 15.85 -2.66
C ALA A 147 -12.05 14.93 -2.52
N LEU A 148 -11.42 14.90 -1.34
CA LEU A 148 -10.31 13.99 -1.03
C LEU A 148 -10.75 12.52 -1.12
N ALA A 149 -11.90 12.17 -0.52
CA ALA A 149 -12.43 10.82 -0.59
C ALA A 149 -12.74 10.39 -2.04
N ILE A 150 -13.37 11.26 -2.83
CA ILE A 150 -13.64 11.04 -4.27
C ILE A 150 -12.33 10.85 -5.04
N CYS A 151 -11.35 11.73 -4.81
CA CYS A 151 -10.04 11.65 -5.45
C CYS A 151 -9.38 10.30 -5.19
N HIS A 152 -9.40 9.84 -3.95
CA HIS A 152 -8.85 8.55 -3.58
C HIS A 152 -9.63 7.39 -4.20
N LEU A 153 -10.96 7.41 -4.23
CA LEU A 153 -11.76 6.36 -4.85
C LEU A 153 -11.47 6.21 -6.36
N TRP A 154 -11.24 7.32 -7.06
CA TRP A 154 -10.95 7.31 -8.49
C TRP A 154 -9.48 7.04 -8.83
N ARG A 155 -8.54 7.54 -8.02
CA ARG A 155 -7.09 7.44 -8.31
C ARG A 155 -6.36 6.38 -7.50
N GLY A 156 -6.78 6.13 -6.26
CA GLY A 156 -6.12 5.25 -5.29
C GLY A 156 -5.88 3.83 -5.82
N PRO A 157 -6.91 3.11 -6.29
CA PRO A 157 -6.75 1.75 -6.81
C PRO A 157 -5.84 1.65 -8.05
N ALA A 158 -5.78 2.70 -8.89
CA ALA A 158 -4.90 2.71 -10.06
C ALA A 158 -3.45 3.04 -9.67
N ALA A 159 -3.23 4.05 -8.84
CA ALA A 159 -1.92 4.43 -8.34
C ALA A 159 -1.27 3.32 -7.50
N ALA A 160 -2.04 2.68 -6.61
CA ALA A 160 -1.55 1.56 -5.80
C ALA A 160 -1.12 0.36 -6.65
N ARG A 161 -1.85 0.06 -7.73
CA ARG A 161 -1.47 -1.01 -8.68
C ARG A 161 -0.18 -0.68 -9.43
N ILE A 162 0.00 0.58 -9.85
CA ILE A 162 1.22 1.03 -10.53
C ILE A 162 2.42 0.95 -9.58
N GLU A 163 2.29 1.44 -8.34
CA GLU A 163 3.37 1.39 -7.36
C GLU A 163 3.70 -0.04 -6.92
N ALA A 164 2.69 -0.91 -6.74
CA ALA A 164 2.92 -2.33 -6.47
C ALA A 164 3.66 -3.01 -7.64
N ALA A 165 3.28 -2.72 -8.88
CA ALA A 165 3.95 -3.24 -10.07
C ALA A 165 5.42 -2.75 -10.16
N LYS A 166 5.68 -1.47 -9.87
CA LYS A 166 7.04 -0.91 -9.82
C LYS A 166 7.89 -1.57 -8.72
N ALA A 167 7.34 -1.73 -7.52
CA ALA A 167 8.03 -2.36 -6.40
C ALA A 167 8.34 -3.85 -6.67
N GLN A 168 7.44 -4.54 -7.38
CA GLN A 168 7.67 -5.92 -7.79
C GLN A 168 8.72 -6.01 -8.90
N ALA A 169 8.69 -5.09 -9.87
CA ALA A 169 9.71 -4.98 -10.91
C ALA A 169 11.10 -4.69 -10.31
N SER A 170 11.22 -3.78 -9.34
CA SER A 170 12.50 -3.48 -8.69
C SER A 170 13.04 -4.66 -7.88
N LYS A 171 12.17 -5.40 -7.17
CA LYS A 171 12.55 -6.65 -6.49
C LYS A 171 13.06 -7.72 -7.48
N LEU A 172 12.37 -7.89 -8.61
CA LEU A 172 12.80 -8.84 -9.65
C LEU A 172 14.14 -8.45 -10.26
N GLN A 173 14.34 -7.16 -10.57
CA GLN A 173 15.62 -6.64 -11.07
C GLN A 173 16.76 -6.85 -10.06
N ALA A 174 16.51 -6.59 -8.77
CA ALA A 174 17.50 -6.83 -7.72
C ALA A 174 17.87 -8.32 -7.60
N ALA A 175 16.87 -9.22 -7.65
CA ALA A 175 17.10 -10.67 -7.62
C ALA A 175 17.88 -11.15 -8.86
N GLN A 176 17.55 -10.65 -10.05
CA GLN A 176 18.27 -10.96 -11.29
C GLN A 176 19.73 -10.47 -11.24
N ALA A 177 19.96 -9.26 -10.74
CA ALA A 177 21.31 -8.72 -10.58
C ALA A 177 22.16 -9.54 -9.59
N GLN A 178 21.57 -10.01 -8.49
CA GLN A 178 22.23 -10.88 -7.53
C GLN A 178 22.56 -12.25 -8.14
N ALA A 179 21.62 -12.86 -8.86
CA ALA A 179 21.82 -14.13 -9.55
C ALA A 179 22.93 -14.03 -10.61
N ALA A 180 22.97 -12.94 -11.40
CA ALA A 180 24.00 -12.70 -12.39
C ALA A 180 25.40 -12.56 -11.75
N LYS A 181 25.51 -11.84 -10.63
CA LYS A 181 26.78 -11.74 -9.87
C LYS A 181 27.24 -13.09 -9.33
N ALA A 182 26.33 -13.88 -8.77
CA ALA A 182 26.66 -15.22 -8.26
C ALA A 182 27.12 -16.18 -9.39
N GLN A 183 26.48 -16.10 -10.56
CA GLN A 183 26.88 -16.88 -11.74
C GLN A 183 28.26 -16.47 -12.24
N ALA A 184 28.54 -15.16 -12.34
CA ALA A 184 29.85 -14.63 -12.74
C ALA A 184 30.97 -15.08 -11.78
N ALA A 185 30.72 -15.03 -10.46
CA ALA A 185 31.67 -15.50 -9.46
C ALA A 185 31.98 -17.00 -9.60
N LYS A 186 30.97 -17.85 -9.85
CA LYS A 186 31.16 -19.28 -10.11
C LYS A 186 31.98 -19.54 -11.38
N VAL A 187 31.68 -18.83 -12.47
CA VAL A 187 32.43 -18.96 -13.74
C VAL A 187 33.88 -18.53 -13.55
N GLN A 188 34.11 -17.44 -12.81
CA GLN A 188 35.46 -16.97 -12.54
C GLN A 188 36.24 -17.98 -11.69
N ALA A 189 35.65 -18.50 -10.62
CA ALA A 189 36.23 -19.55 -9.78
C ALA A 189 36.57 -20.83 -10.57
N ALA A 190 35.70 -21.25 -11.49
CA ALA A 190 35.95 -22.40 -12.36
C ALA A 190 37.11 -22.14 -13.35
N ARG A 191 37.22 -20.92 -13.90
CA ARG A 191 38.34 -20.52 -14.77
C ARG A 191 39.67 -20.47 -14.02
N THR A 192 39.70 -19.95 -12.78
CA THR A 192 40.92 -19.98 -11.95
C THR A 192 41.32 -21.41 -11.59
N ALA A 193 40.37 -22.27 -11.23
CA ALA A 193 40.64 -23.69 -10.93
C ALA A 193 41.20 -24.46 -12.14
N THR A 194 40.69 -24.17 -13.35
CA THR A 194 41.17 -24.81 -14.59
C THR A 194 42.58 -24.33 -14.96
N ARG A 195 42.92 -23.06 -14.68
CA ARG A 195 44.23 -22.45 -14.99
C ARG A 195 45.32 -22.82 -13.97
N ALA A 196 44.94 -23.24 -12.76
CA ALA A 196 45.85 -23.70 -11.71
C ALA A 196 46.23 -25.19 -11.79
N ARG A 197 45.68 -25.94 -12.78
CA ARG A 197 46.03 -27.35 -12.97
C ARG A 197 47.44 -27.44 -13.57
N PRO A 198 48.44 -28.02 -12.87
CA PRO A 198 49.80 -28.07 -13.40
C PRO A 198 49.84 -28.94 -14.66
N ALA A 199 50.47 -28.42 -15.71
CA ALA A 199 50.79 -29.17 -16.91
C ALA A 199 51.91 -30.15 -16.58
N ASN A 200 51.57 -31.39 -16.21
CA ASN A 200 52.56 -32.46 -16.23
C ASN A 200 52.78 -32.85 -17.69
N ALA A 201 53.89 -32.36 -18.25
CA ALA A 201 54.44 -32.78 -19.52
C ALA A 201 54.98 -34.22 -19.43
N ALA A 202 54.90 -34.92 -20.55
CA ALA A 202 55.17 -36.34 -20.76
C ALA A 202 56.59 -36.81 -20.38
N THR A 203 56.72 -38.08 -20.00
CA THR A 203 57.89 -38.93 -20.32
C THR A 203 57.56 -40.41 -20.10
N GLY A 204 57.91 -41.25 -21.06
CA GLY A 204 57.52 -42.66 -21.10
C GLY A 204 58.30 -43.59 -20.16
N ALA A 205 57.70 -44.74 -19.86
CA ALA A 205 58.42 -45.97 -19.53
C ALA A 205 57.48 -47.17 -19.70
N THR A 206 57.87 -48.07 -20.59
CA THR A 206 57.36 -49.42 -20.75
C THR A 206 57.55 -50.21 -19.45
N THR A 207 56.50 -50.79 -18.88
CA THR A 207 56.65 -52.04 -18.11
C THR A 207 55.33 -52.80 -18.00
N ARG A 208 55.44 -54.11 -18.17
CA ARG A 208 54.41 -55.12 -18.35
C ARG A 208 54.30 -55.92 -17.05
N ALA A 209 53.11 -56.08 -16.47
CA ALA A 209 52.69 -57.19 -15.60
C ALA A 209 51.23 -56.92 -15.16
N SER A 210 50.24 -57.68 -15.61
CA SER A 210 49.79 -58.98 -15.03
C SER A 210 49.26 -58.86 -13.60
N THR A 211 47.94 -58.86 -13.39
CA THR A 211 47.17 -59.99 -12.82
C THR A 211 45.69 -59.66 -12.54
N ARG A 212 44.83 -60.57 -13.02
CA ARG A 212 43.60 -61.15 -12.42
C ARG A 212 42.51 -60.28 -11.78
N ALA A 213 41.37 -60.30 -12.48
CA ALA A 213 40.01 -60.63 -12.04
C ALA A 213 39.65 -60.58 -10.54
N THR A 214 38.55 -59.88 -10.23
CA THR A 214 37.38 -60.52 -9.58
C THR A 214 36.10 -59.72 -9.81
N THR A 215 35.06 -60.48 -10.11
CA THR A 215 33.63 -60.18 -10.17
C THR A 215 33.07 -59.52 -8.91
N ASN A 216 32.09 -58.62 -9.04
CA ASN A 216 30.71 -58.96 -8.63
C ASN A 216 29.66 -57.92 -9.04
N ALA A 217 28.53 -58.48 -9.45
CA ALA A 217 27.29 -57.85 -9.86
C ALA A 217 26.35 -57.60 -8.66
N THR A 218 25.17 -57.05 -8.98
CA THR A 218 23.91 -56.97 -8.19
C THR A 218 23.85 -55.87 -7.13
N ASN A 219 22.74 -55.14 -6.91
CA ASN A 219 21.38 -55.23 -7.45
C ASN A 219 20.67 -53.88 -7.30
N ALA A 220 19.76 -53.59 -8.23
CA ALA A 220 18.77 -52.52 -8.15
C ALA A 220 17.49 -53.05 -7.48
N THR A 221 16.88 -52.29 -6.57
CA THR A 221 15.48 -52.48 -6.17
C THR A 221 14.86 -51.16 -5.66
N THR A 222 13.99 -50.62 -6.50
CA THR A 222 12.64 -50.07 -6.24
C THR A 222 12.23 -49.59 -4.84
N GLY A 223 11.70 -48.36 -4.78
CA GLY A 223 10.89 -47.87 -3.65
C GLY A 223 10.01 -46.68 -4.08
N ALA A 224 8.81 -46.98 -4.60
CA ALA A 224 7.78 -45.99 -4.90
C ALA A 224 6.95 -45.67 -3.64
N ALA A 225 6.86 -44.40 -3.26
CA ALA A 225 6.00 -43.93 -2.17
C ALA A 225 4.76 -43.20 -2.74
N ARG A 226 3.61 -43.70 -2.31
CA ARG A 226 2.26 -43.41 -2.81
C ARG A 226 1.63 -42.26 -2.01
N TRP A 227 0.89 -41.44 -2.74
CA TRP A 227 0.04 -40.35 -2.27
C TRP A 227 -0.97 -40.78 -1.19
N GLN A 228 -1.12 -39.97 -0.13
CA GLN A 228 -2.27 -40.01 0.79
C GLN A 228 -2.88 -38.62 0.89
N THR A 229 -4.17 -38.53 0.59
CA THR A 229 -5.04 -37.37 0.76
C THR A 229 -5.61 -37.35 2.19
N PRO A 230 -5.75 -36.17 2.85
CA PRO A 230 -6.44 -36.08 4.13
C PRO A 230 -7.96 -36.00 3.96
N ARG A 231 -8.67 -36.68 4.87
CA ARG A 231 -10.12 -36.81 4.96
C ARG A 231 -10.80 -35.50 5.39
N ARG A 232 -12.01 -35.29 4.88
CA ARG A 232 -12.96 -34.20 5.15
C ARG A 232 -13.55 -34.31 6.57
N ALA A 233 -13.65 -33.20 7.30
CA ALA A 233 -14.37 -33.10 8.57
C ALA A 233 -15.90 -32.97 8.36
N PRO A 234 -16.76 -33.40 9.31
CA PRO A 234 -18.21 -33.23 9.24
C PRO A 234 -18.69 -31.86 9.75
N ASP A 235 -19.79 -31.37 9.16
CA ASP A 235 -20.47 -30.09 9.45
C ASP A 235 -21.13 -30.04 10.84
N PRO A 236 -21.32 -28.83 11.44
CA PRO A 236 -22.02 -28.66 12.71
C PRO A 236 -23.55 -28.68 12.59
N PRO A 237 -24.29 -28.98 13.68
CA PRO A 237 -25.74 -29.07 13.66
C PRO A 237 -26.41 -27.69 13.62
N ARG A 238 -27.51 -27.61 12.86
CA ARG A 238 -28.47 -26.50 12.86
C ARG A 238 -29.23 -26.48 14.19
N SER A 239 -29.39 -25.30 14.78
CA SER A 239 -30.40 -25.06 15.81
C SER A 239 -31.41 -24.03 15.31
N SER A 240 -32.66 -24.39 15.50
CA SER A 240 -33.88 -23.64 15.25
C SER A 240 -34.47 -23.27 16.61
N THR A 241 -34.62 -21.97 16.87
CA THR A 241 -35.69 -21.31 17.66
C THR A 241 -35.40 -19.82 17.66
#